data_AF-A0A9P5QU33-F1
#
_entry.id   AF-A0A9P5QU33-F1
#
_cell.length_a   1.000
_cell.length_b   1.000
_cell.length_c   1.000
_cell.angle_alpha   90.00
_cell.angle_beta   90.00
_cell.angle_gamma   90.00
#
_symmetry.space_group_name_H-M   'P 1'
#
loop_
_entity.id
_entity.type
_entity.pdbx_description
1 polymer ?
#
loop_
_entity_poly.entity_id
_entity_poly.type
_entity_poly.pdbx_seq_one_letter_code
_entity_poly.pdbx_strand_id
1 'polypeptide(L)'
;MAPRLRVLSFASDIDLKTTAAQSALSHILENSPSLVELSLDTEEIHFLFDIITEKLSLLPNLMTMHVYYMRDDEPTLTVNFSNMKVVAATMTKYRKENISATDREVFETGHLSKVLWKGTPQQEDELKILDLLCRNPKLSEIQMECDPERIPVVINLLVSTRKNLIARGRPSALCKIEFVLDPAVTDVRDFATSTIEFSELSTAIQVSTDINMRTVSPRPTTDHLYVMFHQQGWSIKTLETNATFNDDLAQLLDSSTQFKGSRLTKLALVANSLTPAGLDRIDRVISRSHSLERLGFHLNGLDAEPRLKKLTWLLGRQGSRLNALTLNSKSPDFWMPQLAEALPTRNDLPVLEDFHLLCYDLFPKDTMADLEDITISRACVEWIAAMVSSQPHVLWSSSRPNTPDVFSSHHSLVPVADLSPKVWTSLRSISITCIHLPPADWLTVIEAIDFSALEALNFTGSNFDLEQLEVLVDCILDDNELQVPLNSLQLSYSNLVDYMDDEAPWELLGELKEKAPLLVIHGLERPD
;
A
#
# COMPACT_ATOMS: atom_id res chain seq x y z
N MET A 1 -28.34 -23.22 -34.60
CA MET A 1 -28.44 -23.81 -33.24
C MET A 1 -29.14 -22.80 -32.36
N ALA A 2 -30.15 -23.19 -31.59
CA ALA A 2 -30.79 -22.28 -30.65
C ALA A 2 -29.78 -21.85 -29.55
N PRO A 3 -29.83 -20.60 -29.07
CA PRO A 3 -28.99 -20.16 -27.96
C PRO A 3 -29.29 -21.04 -26.74
N ARG A 4 -28.23 -21.61 -26.14
CA ARG A 4 -28.34 -22.39 -24.90
C ARG A 4 -28.29 -21.41 -23.73
N LEU A 5 -29.28 -21.48 -22.84
CA LEU A 5 -29.32 -20.65 -21.64
C LEU A 5 -28.11 -21.00 -20.75
N ARG A 6 -27.22 -20.02 -20.54
CA ARG A 6 -26.00 -20.17 -19.72
C ARG A 6 -26.07 -19.43 -18.39
N VAL A 7 -26.81 -18.33 -18.33
CA VAL A 7 -27.01 -17.51 -17.14
C VAL A 7 -28.51 -17.36 -16.96
N LEU A 8 -28.99 -17.62 -15.74
CA LEU A 8 -30.38 -17.43 -15.37
C LEU A 8 -30.43 -16.55 -14.13
N SER A 9 -31.12 -15.41 -14.23
CA SER A 9 -31.27 -14.47 -13.12
C SER A 9 -32.74 -14.21 -12.87
N PHE A 10 -33.18 -14.41 -11.63
CA PHE A 10 -34.50 -14.03 -11.17
C PHE A 10 -34.38 -12.75 -10.35
N ALA A 11 -34.82 -11.64 -10.94
CA ALA A 11 -34.69 -10.30 -10.36
C ALA A 11 -35.81 -9.93 -9.37
N SER A 12 -36.69 -10.88 -9.05
CA SER A 12 -37.80 -10.68 -8.12
C SER A 12 -37.79 -11.80 -7.09
N ASP A 13 -38.04 -11.44 -5.83
CA ASP A 13 -38.17 -12.37 -4.71
C ASP A 13 -39.12 -13.54 -5.05
N ILE A 14 -38.57 -14.76 -5.02
CA ILE A 14 -39.31 -16.00 -5.27
C ILE A 14 -39.68 -16.62 -3.92
N ASP A 15 -41.00 -16.79 -3.69
CA ASP A 15 -41.55 -17.54 -2.55
C ASP A 15 -41.50 -19.06 -2.81
N LEU A 16 -40.34 -19.63 -2.52
CA LEU A 16 -40.02 -21.05 -2.48
C LEU A 16 -40.70 -21.81 -1.33
N LYS A 17 -41.47 -21.18 -0.43
CA LYS A 17 -42.32 -21.95 0.51
C LYS A 17 -43.49 -22.64 -0.19
N THR A 18 -43.86 -22.16 -1.38
CA THR A 18 -44.97 -22.75 -2.15
C THR A 18 -44.49 -23.90 -3.03
N THR A 19 -45.22 -25.01 -3.01
CA THR A 19 -44.94 -26.17 -3.89
C THR A 19 -44.99 -25.81 -5.38
N ALA A 20 -45.80 -24.82 -5.75
CA ALA A 20 -45.89 -24.31 -7.11
C ALA A 20 -44.58 -23.63 -7.55
N ALA A 21 -44.01 -22.75 -6.73
CA ALA A 21 -42.73 -22.10 -7.04
C ALA A 21 -41.58 -23.10 -7.10
N GLN A 22 -41.51 -24.04 -6.14
CA GLN A 22 -40.50 -25.11 -6.13
C GLN A 22 -40.59 -25.96 -7.41
N SER A 23 -41.81 -26.32 -7.83
CA SER A 23 -42.05 -27.09 -9.06
C SER A 23 -41.67 -26.32 -10.31
N ALA A 24 -41.99 -25.02 -10.36
CA ALA A 24 -41.64 -24.16 -11.50
C ALA A 24 -40.13 -23.99 -11.63
N LEU A 25 -39.42 -23.70 -10.53
CA LEU A 25 -37.97 -23.61 -10.52
C LEU A 25 -37.33 -24.95 -10.93
N SER A 26 -37.79 -26.06 -10.35
CA SER A 26 -37.31 -27.40 -10.73
C SER A 26 -37.47 -27.67 -12.22
N HIS A 27 -38.64 -27.36 -12.79
CA HIS A 27 -38.89 -27.54 -14.22
C HIS A 27 -37.98 -26.66 -15.09
N ILE A 28 -37.70 -25.42 -14.70
CA ILE A 28 -36.77 -24.54 -15.42
C ILE A 28 -35.35 -25.12 -15.41
N LEU A 29 -34.89 -25.58 -14.25
CA LEU A 29 -33.55 -26.16 -14.08
C LEU A 29 -33.39 -27.46 -14.88
N GLU A 30 -34.38 -28.35 -14.87
CA GLU A 30 -34.40 -29.59 -15.65
C GLU A 30 -34.26 -29.36 -17.15
N ASN A 31 -34.82 -28.25 -17.65
CA ASN A 31 -34.75 -27.88 -19.06
C ASN A 31 -33.54 -27.01 -19.43
N SER A 32 -32.62 -26.78 -18.48
CA SER A 32 -31.47 -25.87 -18.64
C SER A 32 -30.11 -26.56 -18.36
N PRO A 33 -29.77 -27.69 -19.03
CA PRO A 33 -28.55 -28.46 -18.72
C PRO A 33 -27.23 -27.73 -19.06
N SER A 34 -27.29 -26.63 -19.80
CA SER A 34 -26.14 -25.79 -20.15
C SER A 34 -25.95 -24.58 -19.23
N LEU A 35 -26.74 -24.50 -18.16
CA LEU A 35 -26.65 -23.44 -17.16
C LEU A 35 -25.29 -23.49 -16.47
N VAL A 36 -24.66 -22.33 -16.36
CA VAL A 36 -23.35 -22.13 -15.72
C VAL A 36 -23.49 -21.27 -14.46
N GLU A 37 -24.39 -20.29 -14.51
CA GLU A 37 -24.62 -19.35 -13.42
C GLU A 37 -26.12 -19.21 -13.15
N LEU A 38 -26.46 -19.21 -11.86
CA LEU A 38 -27.82 -19.05 -11.38
C LEU A 38 -27.86 -17.96 -10.31
N SER A 39 -28.66 -16.92 -10.53
CA SER A 39 -28.85 -15.82 -9.59
C SER A 39 -30.33 -15.76 -9.17
N LEU A 40 -30.60 -15.80 -7.86
CA LEU A 40 -31.96 -15.68 -7.33
C LEU A 40 -32.01 -14.67 -6.19
N ASP A 41 -33.08 -13.89 -6.17
CA ASP A 41 -33.50 -13.11 -5.01
C ASP A 41 -34.49 -13.98 -4.20
N THR A 42 -34.12 -14.36 -2.97
CA THR A 42 -34.99 -15.18 -2.10
C THR A 42 -34.55 -15.16 -0.64
N GLU A 43 -35.51 -15.09 0.28
CA GLU A 43 -35.29 -15.27 1.72
C GLU A 43 -35.25 -16.74 2.17
N GLU A 44 -35.34 -17.71 1.26
CA GLU A 44 -35.68 -19.11 1.56
C GLU A 44 -34.58 -20.09 1.13
N ILE A 45 -33.37 -19.80 1.64
CA ILE A 45 -32.12 -20.41 1.21
C ILE A 45 -32.12 -21.94 1.39
N HIS A 46 -32.75 -22.49 2.44
CA HIS A 46 -32.81 -23.94 2.64
C HIS A 46 -33.56 -24.66 1.52
N PHE A 47 -34.72 -24.16 1.13
CA PHE A 47 -35.51 -24.76 0.05
C PHE A 47 -34.76 -24.72 -1.28
N LEU A 48 -34.03 -23.62 -1.52
CA LEU A 48 -33.17 -23.51 -2.69
C LEU A 48 -32.05 -24.56 -2.67
N PHE A 49 -31.36 -24.75 -1.54
CA PHE A 49 -30.32 -25.79 -1.45
C PHE A 49 -30.86 -27.19 -1.67
N ASP A 50 -32.04 -27.51 -1.14
CA ASP A 50 -32.67 -28.82 -1.33
C ASP A 50 -32.96 -29.07 -2.81
N ILE A 51 -33.61 -28.10 -3.49
CA ILE A 51 -33.90 -28.18 -4.93
C ILE A 51 -32.60 -28.33 -5.73
N ILE A 52 -31.61 -27.48 -5.48
CA ILE A 52 -30.36 -27.47 -6.25
C ILE A 52 -29.58 -28.75 -6.02
N THR A 53 -29.54 -29.26 -4.80
CA THR A 53 -28.83 -30.51 -4.47
C THR A 53 -29.52 -31.72 -5.13
N GLU A 54 -30.84 -31.78 -5.14
CA GLU A 54 -31.60 -32.83 -5.84
C GLU A 54 -31.41 -32.79 -7.36
N LYS A 55 -31.32 -31.58 -7.93
CA LYS A 55 -31.25 -31.37 -9.38
C LYS A 55 -29.82 -31.22 -9.92
N LEU A 56 -28.81 -31.25 -9.06
CA LEU A 56 -27.42 -30.98 -9.43
C LEU A 56 -26.89 -31.93 -10.52
N SER A 57 -27.36 -33.19 -10.51
CA SER A 57 -27.02 -34.19 -11.54
C SER A 57 -27.51 -33.82 -12.95
N LEU A 58 -28.52 -32.96 -13.06
CA LEU A 58 -29.10 -32.47 -14.30
C LEU A 58 -28.44 -31.15 -14.75
N LEU A 59 -27.62 -30.55 -13.90
CA LEU A 59 -26.92 -29.28 -14.12
C LEU A 59 -25.40 -29.49 -14.13
N PRO A 60 -24.85 -30.31 -15.05
CA PRO A 60 -23.42 -30.69 -15.01
C PRO A 60 -22.47 -29.50 -15.26
N ASN A 61 -22.98 -28.40 -15.82
CA ASN A 61 -22.21 -27.21 -16.14
C ASN A 61 -22.35 -26.07 -15.13
N LEU A 62 -23.20 -26.23 -14.10
CA LEU A 62 -23.40 -25.19 -13.09
C LEU A 62 -22.10 -25.03 -12.30
N MET A 63 -21.56 -23.81 -12.32
CA MET A 63 -20.32 -23.45 -11.64
C MET A 63 -20.59 -22.56 -10.44
N THR A 64 -21.57 -21.65 -10.54
CA THR A 64 -21.82 -20.66 -9.48
C THR A 64 -23.31 -20.40 -9.31
N MET A 65 -23.71 -20.23 -8.05
CA MET A 65 -25.03 -19.74 -7.66
C MET A 65 -24.89 -18.53 -6.75
N HIS A 66 -25.59 -17.46 -7.08
CA HIS A 66 -25.69 -16.24 -6.29
C HIS A 66 -27.09 -16.15 -5.69
N VAL A 67 -27.16 -15.93 -4.38
CA VAL A 67 -28.42 -15.67 -3.67
C VAL A 67 -28.34 -14.28 -3.09
N TYR A 68 -29.35 -13.49 -3.43
CA TYR A 68 -29.55 -12.13 -2.96
C TYR A 68 -30.69 -12.14 -1.95
N TYR A 69 -30.51 -11.37 -0.90
CA TYR A 69 -31.49 -11.07 0.13
C TYR A 69 -31.39 -9.55 0.39
N MET A 70 -32.53 -8.86 0.53
CA MET A 70 -32.63 -7.43 0.90
C MET A 70 -32.28 -6.34 -0.14
N ARG A 71 -32.25 -6.63 -1.45
CA ARG A 71 -31.94 -5.63 -2.53
C ARG A 71 -30.58 -4.93 -2.36
N ASP A 72 -29.58 -5.62 -1.82
CA ASP A 72 -28.20 -5.14 -1.90
C ASP A 72 -27.59 -5.48 -3.26
N ASP A 73 -26.64 -4.64 -3.71
CA ASP A 73 -25.88 -4.88 -4.95
C ASP A 73 -24.89 -6.07 -4.84
N GLU A 74 -24.71 -6.64 -3.64
CA GLU A 74 -23.80 -7.75 -3.36
C GLU A 74 -24.58 -9.03 -2.94
N PRO A 75 -24.17 -10.22 -3.41
CA PRO A 75 -24.84 -11.46 -3.03
C PRO A 75 -24.59 -11.81 -1.56
N THR A 76 -25.67 -12.13 -0.85
CA THR A 76 -25.67 -12.61 0.54
C THR A 76 -25.05 -14.01 0.64
N LEU A 77 -25.22 -14.85 -0.39
CA LEU A 77 -24.58 -16.15 -0.47
C LEU A 77 -24.09 -16.43 -1.89
N THR A 78 -22.86 -16.88 -2.00
CA THR A 78 -22.28 -17.39 -3.25
C THR A 78 -21.85 -18.83 -3.05
N VAL A 79 -22.38 -19.74 -3.86
CA VAL A 79 -22.07 -21.18 -3.82
C VAL A 79 -21.37 -21.58 -5.10
N ASN A 80 -20.19 -22.18 -4.97
CA ASN A 80 -19.40 -22.67 -6.09
C ASN A 80 -19.50 -24.19 -6.18
N PHE A 81 -19.68 -24.66 -7.41
CA PHE A 81 -19.86 -26.06 -7.76
C PHE A 81 -18.74 -26.55 -8.67
N SER A 82 -18.35 -27.80 -8.49
CA SER A 82 -17.47 -28.52 -9.42
C SER A 82 -17.87 -29.98 -9.43
N ASN A 83 -17.90 -30.58 -10.62
CA ASN A 83 -18.25 -32.00 -10.80
C ASN A 83 -19.56 -32.38 -10.07
N MET A 84 -20.58 -31.53 -10.18
CA MET A 84 -21.88 -31.71 -9.53
C MET A 84 -21.77 -31.88 -8.01
N LYS A 85 -20.90 -31.09 -7.35
CA LYS A 85 -20.79 -30.99 -5.89
C LYS A 85 -20.49 -29.57 -5.47
N VAL A 86 -20.99 -29.18 -4.30
CA VAL A 86 -20.60 -27.92 -3.64
C VAL A 86 -19.13 -28.01 -3.22
N VAL A 87 -18.30 -27.09 -3.70
CA VAL A 87 -16.87 -27.00 -3.38
C VAL A 87 -16.62 -25.95 -2.30
N ALA A 88 -17.26 -24.80 -2.43
CA ALA A 88 -17.08 -23.65 -1.57
C ALA A 88 -18.38 -22.87 -1.47
N ALA A 89 -18.64 -22.27 -0.31
CA ALA A 89 -19.73 -21.35 -0.11
C ALA A 89 -19.24 -20.14 0.70
N THR A 90 -19.50 -18.95 0.17
CA THR A 90 -19.16 -17.67 0.79
C THR A 90 -20.44 -16.97 1.19
N MET A 91 -20.58 -16.61 2.45
CA MET A 91 -21.76 -15.91 2.95
C MET A 91 -21.37 -14.51 3.43
N THR A 92 -22.12 -13.50 3.00
CA THR A 92 -22.02 -12.12 3.44
C THR A 92 -23.13 -11.84 4.44
N LYS A 93 -22.78 -11.27 5.58
CA LYS A 93 -23.71 -11.01 6.68
C LYS A 93 -23.62 -9.57 7.14
N TYR A 94 -24.76 -8.90 7.27
CA TYR A 94 -24.84 -7.51 7.71
C TYR A 94 -25.27 -7.39 9.18
N ARG A 95 -24.60 -6.54 9.96
CA ARG A 95 -24.83 -6.34 11.40
C ARG A 95 -26.26 -5.93 11.75
N LYS A 96 -26.94 -5.15 10.89
CA LYS A 96 -28.31 -4.67 11.18
C LYS A 96 -29.34 -5.80 11.23
N GLU A 97 -28.94 -7.00 10.81
CA GLU A 97 -29.81 -8.14 10.74
C GLU A 97 -29.39 -9.13 11.82
N ASN A 98 -30.34 -9.41 12.73
CA ASN A 98 -30.21 -10.60 13.57
C ASN A 98 -29.96 -11.79 12.67
N ILE A 99 -29.20 -12.79 13.15
CA ILE A 99 -29.19 -14.11 12.51
C ILE A 99 -30.62 -14.55 12.42
N SER A 100 -31.17 -14.44 11.22
CA SER A 100 -32.53 -14.87 10.93
C SER A 100 -32.56 -16.39 11.11
N ALA A 101 -33.78 -16.95 11.20
CA ALA A 101 -33.91 -18.39 11.09
C ALA A 101 -33.22 -18.91 9.80
N THR A 102 -33.25 -18.11 8.75
CA THR A 102 -32.65 -18.37 7.45
C THR A 102 -31.12 -18.51 7.49
N ASP A 103 -30.41 -17.59 8.16
CA ASP A 103 -28.94 -17.67 8.33
C ASP A 103 -28.54 -18.97 9.04
N ARG A 104 -29.36 -19.39 10.02
CA ARG A 104 -29.14 -20.62 10.77
C ARG A 104 -29.25 -21.86 9.90
N GLU A 105 -30.19 -21.87 8.95
CA GLU A 105 -30.34 -22.95 7.99
C GLU A 105 -29.09 -23.08 7.09
N VAL A 106 -28.52 -21.95 6.65
CA VAL A 106 -27.26 -21.96 5.88
C VAL A 106 -26.11 -22.54 6.70
N PHE A 107 -25.99 -22.18 7.99
CA PHE A 107 -24.97 -22.75 8.86
C PHE A 107 -25.12 -24.26 9.08
N GLU A 108 -26.34 -24.78 9.01
CA GLU A 108 -26.64 -26.20 9.21
C GLU A 108 -26.25 -27.06 8.01
N THR A 109 -26.09 -26.47 6.82
CA THR A 109 -25.58 -27.20 5.63
C THR A 109 -24.14 -27.67 5.77
N GLY A 110 -23.33 -27.01 6.62
CA GLY A 110 -21.91 -27.35 6.83
C GLY A 110 -21.02 -27.12 5.60
N HIS A 111 -21.49 -26.35 4.61
CA HIS A 111 -20.80 -26.10 3.35
C HIS A 111 -20.03 -24.78 3.29
N LEU A 112 -20.14 -23.92 4.32
CA LEU A 112 -19.45 -22.64 4.34
C LEU A 112 -17.94 -22.82 4.40
N SER A 113 -17.25 -22.18 3.46
CA SER A 113 -15.79 -22.06 3.39
C SER A 113 -15.31 -20.67 3.74
N LYS A 114 -16.15 -19.64 3.53
CA LYS A 114 -15.83 -18.24 3.86
C LYS A 114 -17.04 -17.48 4.42
N VAL A 115 -16.80 -16.59 5.37
CA VAL A 115 -17.82 -15.69 5.92
C VAL A 115 -17.30 -14.25 5.89
N LEU A 116 -18.09 -13.34 5.34
CA LEU A 116 -17.87 -11.90 5.34
C LEU A 116 -18.85 -11.27 6.32
N TRP A 117 -18.37 -10.68 7.41
CA TRP A 117 -19.20 -10.03 8.42
C TRP A 117 -19.07 -8.52 8.28
N LYS A 118 -20.15 -7.85 7.90
CA LYS A 118 -20.26 -6.41 7.69
C LYS A 118 -20.78 -5.71 8.95
N GLY A 119 -20.01 -4.78 9.48
CA GLY A 119 -20.20 -4.10 10.77
C GLY A 119 -19.68 -4.81 12.03
N THR A 120 -19.27 -4.03 13.03
CA THR A 120 -18.61 -4.52 14.25
C THR A 120 -19.45 -5.50 15.12
N PRO A 121 -18.96 -6.75 15.33
CA PRO A 121 -19.64 -7.73 16.19
C PRO A 121 -19.77 -7.29 17.65
N GLN A 122 -20.99 -7.39 18.18
CA GLN A 122 -21.30 -7.08 19.58
C GLN A 122 -21.22 -8.31 20.46
N GLN A 123 -21.39 -8.14 21.78
CA GLN A 123 -21.30 -9.25 22.73
C GLN A 123 -22.37 -10.33 22.46
N GLU A 124 -23.55 -9.93 22.02
CA GLU A 124 -24.64 -10.85 21.62
C GLU A 124 -24.31 -11.69 20.38
N ASP A 125 -23.32 -11.27 19.59
CA ASP A 125 -22.87 -12.00 18.41
C ASP A 125 -21.79 -13.03 18.71
N GLU A 126 -21.19 -13.02 19.91
CA GLU A 126 -20.11 -13.93 20.25
C GLU A 126 -20.57 -15.39 20.21
N LEU A 127 -21.72 -15.72 20.83
CA LEU A 127 -22.31 -17.06 20.77
C LEU A 127 -22.60 -17.50 19.32
N LYS A 128 -23.01 -16.55 18.48
CA LYS A 128 -23.31 -16.82 17.08
C LYS A 128 -22.04 -17.17 16.29
N ILE A 129 -20.96 -16.43 16.51
CA ILE A 129 -19.65 -16.68 15.92
C ILE A 129 -19.11 -18.06 16.36
N LEU A 130 -19.32 -18.43 17.63
CA LEU A 130 -18.96 -19.76 18.14
C LEU A 130 -19.71 -20.88 17.42
N ASP A 131 -21.02 -20.75 17.28
CA ASP A 131 -21.86 -21.75 16.62
C ASP A 131 -21.49 -21.92 15.15
N LEU A 132 -21.17 -20.81 14.48
CA LEU A 132 -20.73 -20.78 13.09
C LEU A 132 -19.47 -21.63 12.87
N LEU A 133 -18.45 -21.49 13.73
CA LEU A 133 -17.25 -22.32 13.71
C LEU A 133 -17.54 -23.80 14.04
N CYS A 134 -18.44 -24.06 14.99
CA CYS A 134 -18.74 -25.42 15.42
C CYS A 134 -19.52 -26.23 14.37
N ARG A 135 -20.36 -25.56 13.57
CA ARG A 135 -21.24 -26.19 12.56
C ARG A 135 -20.59 -26.29 11.18
N ASN A 136 -19.61 -25.45 10.87
CA ASN A 136 -18.96 -25.41 9.56
C ASN A 136 -17.49 -25.85 9.65
N PRO A 137 -17.20 -27.16 9.68
CA PRO A 137 -15.82 -27.65 9.79
C PRO A 137 -14.94 -27.29 8.59
N LYS A 138 -15.56 -26.97 7.43
CA LYS A 138 -14.89 -26.54 6.20
C LYS A 138 -14.59 -25.04 6.14
N LEU A 139 -15.05 -24.27 7.13
CA LEU A 139 -14.83 -22.83 7.17
C LEU A 139 -13.34 -22.54 7.34
N SER A 140 -12.72 -22.03 6.28
CA SER A 140 -11.29 -21.73 6.24
C SER A 140 -10.99 -20.26 6.48
N GLU A 141 -11.91 -19.38 6.09
CA GLU A 141 -11.70 -17.93 6.14
C GLU A 141 -12.87 -17.19 6.81
N ILE A 142 -12.53 -16.22 7.65
CA ILE A 142 -13.49 -15.27 8.20
C ILE A 142 -12.94 -13.87 7.98
N GLN A 143 -13.73 -13.02 7.32
CA GLN A 143 -13.44 -11.60 7.20
C GLN A 143 -14.49 -10.82 7.99
N MET A 144 -14.08 -9.88 8.82
CA MET A 144 -14.98 -9.07 9.64
C MET A 144 -14.62 -7.60 9.57
N GLU A 145 -15.61 -6.74 9.36
CA GLU A 145 -15.51 -5.33 9.73
C GLU A 145 -15.59 -5.21 11.25
N CYS A 146 -14.63 -4.53 11.87
CA CYS A 146 -14.52 -4.53 13.33
C CYS A 146 -13.83 -3.27 13.88
N ASP A 147 -14.42 -2.70 14.93
CA ASP A 147 -13.81 -1.62 15.71
C ASP A 147 -12.55 -2.14 16.42
N PRO A 148 -11.47 -1.34 16.53
CA PRO A 148 -10.20 -1.81 17.06
C PRO A 148 -10.31 -2.33 18.49
N GLU A 149 -11.20 -1.74 19.29
CA GLU A 149 -11.46 -2.15 20.67
C GLU A 149 -12.02 -3.57 20.78
N ARG A 150 -12.78 -4.02 19.77
CA ARG A 150 -13.41 -5.34 19.73
C ARG A 150 -12.51 -6.41 19.11
N ILE A 151 -11.53 -6.02 18.29
CA ILE A 151 -10.63 -6.96 17.62
C ILE A 151 -10.00 -7.96 18.62
N PRO A 152 -9.36 -7.58 19.74
CA PRO A 152 -8.77 -8.55 20.66
C PRO A 152 -9.77 -9.55 21.24
N VAL A 153 -11.00 -9.12 21.52
CA VAL A 153 -12.05 -9.97 22.07
C VAL A 153 -12.44 -11.03 21.04
N VAL A 154 -12.70 -10.60 19.80
CA VAL A 154 -13.10 -11.50 18.71
C VAL A 154 -11.97 -12.46 18.35
N ILE A 155 -10.71 -11.99 18.34
CA ILE A 155 -9.53 -12.84 18.14
C ILE A 155 -9.49 -13.94 19.20
N ASN A 156 -9.58 -13.57 20.48
CA ASN A 156 -9.50 -14.54 21.58
C ASN A 156 -10.64 -15.56 21.51
N LEU A 157 -11.85 -15.11 21.14
CA LEU A 157 -13.01 -15.98 20.92
C LEU A 157 -12.75 -17.01 19.82
N LEU A 158 -12.39 -16.57 18.60
CA LEU A 158 -12.17 -17.44 17.45
C LEU A 158 -11.02 -18.42 17.69
N VAL A 159 -9.90 -17.91 18.23
CA VAL A 159 -8.70 -18.68 18.54
C VAL A 159 -8.98 -19.75 19.60
N SER A 160 -9.62 -19.39 20.70
CA SER A 160 -9.91 -20.34 21.78
C SER A 160 -10.89 -21.42 21.33
N THR A 161 -11.86 -21.04 20.50
CA THR A 161 -12.85 -21.97 19.92
C THR A 161 -12.20 -22.96 18.99
N ARG A 162 -11.36 -22.50 18.07
CA ARG A 162 -10.56 -23.37 17.20
C ARG A 162 -9.72 -24.35 18.02
N LYS A 163 -9.01 -23.86 19.04
CA LYS A 163 -8.20 -24.71 19.94
C LYS A 163 -9.05 -25.77 20.65
N ASN A 164 -10.22 -25.38 21.15
CA ASN A 164 -11.14 -26.29 21.84
C ASN A 164 -11.74 -27.35 20.90
N LEU A 165 -12.06 -26.99 19.65
CA LEU A 165 -12.53 -27.93 18.64
C LEU A 165 -11.47 -28.98 18.33
N ILE A 166 -10.25 -28.55 18.05
CA ILE A 166 -9.11 -29.43 17.77
C ILE A 166 -8.81 -30.34 18.96
N ALA A 167 -8.78 -29.79 20.18
CA ALA A 167 -8.52 -30.57 21.40
C ALA A 167 -9.59 -31.64 21.67
N ARG A 168 -10.82 -31.43 21.20
CA ARG A 168 -11.92 -32.40 21.28
C ARG A 168 -11.98 -33.38 20.09
N GLY A 169 -10.98 -33.37 19.22
CA GLY A 169 -10.93 -34.22 18.03
C GLY A 169 -11.90 -33.83 16.92
N ARG A 170 -12.44 -32.59 16.96
CA ARG A 170 -13.29 -32.07 15.89
C ARG A 170 -12.44 -31.33 14.84
N PRO A 171 -12.71 -31.54 13.54
CA PRO A 171 -11.98 -30.85 12.48
C PRO A 171 -12.32 -29.36 12.46
N SER A 172 -11.33 -28.52 12.14
CA SER A 172 -11.50 -27.09 11.87
C SER A 172 -10.53 -26.70 10.77
N ALA A 173 -11.08 -26.25 9.63
CA ALA A 173 -10.30 -25.77 8.50
C ALA A 173 -9.86 -24.30 8.64
N LEU A 174 -10.26 -23.61 9.73
CA LEU A 174 -10.00 -22.18 9.89
C LEU A 174 -8.50 -21.92 9.87
N CYS A 175 -8.05 -21.22 8.84
CA CYS A 175 -6.66 -20.89 8.60
C CYS A 175 -6.43 -19.38 8.52
N LYS A 176 -7.45 -18.58 8.18
CA LYS A 176 -7.32 -17.11 8.06
C LYS A 176 -8.49 -16.37 8.72
N ILE A 177 -8.16 -15.35 9.52
CA ILE A 177 -9.11 -14.35 10.00
C ILE A 177 -8.61 -12.98 9.58
N GLU A 178 -9.46 -12.19 8.95
CA GLU A 178 -9.14 -10.86 8.45
C GLU A 178 -10.08 -9.84 9.07
N PHE A 179 -9.51 -8.84 9.74
CA PHE A 179 -10.25 -7.72 10.32
C PHE A 179 -10.02 -6.50 9.45
N VAL A 180 -11.09 -5.96 8.88
CA VAL A 180 -11.08 -4.66 8.21
C VAL A 180 -11.67 -3.65 9.19
N LEU A 181 -11.10 -2.46 9.29
CA LEU A 181 -11.69 -1.43 10.12
C LEU A 181 -13.08 -1.04 9.57
N ASP A 182 -14.08 -0.93 10.45
CA ASP A 182 -15.45 -0.60 10.05
C ASP A 182 -15.49 0.73 9.26
N PRO A 183 -15.98 0.73 8.00
CA PRO A 183 -16.04 1.94 7.18
C PRO A 183 -16.85 3.06 7.83
N ALA A 184 -17.83 2.74 8.67
CA ALA A 184 -18.61 3.73 9.41
C ALA A 184 -17.77 4.55 10.40
N VAL A 185 -16.57 4.07 10.74
CA VAL A 185 -15.65 4.73 11.67
C VAL A 185 -14.65 5.63 10.93
N THR A 186 -14.33 5.34 9.66
CA THR A 186 -13.20 5.98 8.97
C THR A 186 -13.52 6.64 7.63
N ASP A 187 -14.73 6.48 7.10
CA ASP A 187 -15.16 6.93 5.76
C ASP A 187 -14.26 6.42 4.61
N VAL A 188 -13.26 5.57 4.89
CA VAL A 188 -12.21 5.15 3.96
C VAL A 188 -12.07 3.63 4.01
N ARG A 189 -12.34 2.98 2.87
CA ARG A 189 -12.07 1.54 2.70
C ARG A 189 -10.56 1.30 2.74
N ASP A 190 -10.15 0.16 3.33
CA ASP A 190 -8.77 -0.34 3.36
C ASP A 190 -7.75 0.47 4.17
N PHE A 191 -8.21 1.28 5.14
CA PHE A 191 -7.32 2.03 6.03
C PHE A 191 -6.41 1.16 6.89
N ALA A 192 -6.99 0.13 7.51
CA ALA A 192 -6.26 -0.80 8.36
C ALA A 192 -6.86 -2.20 8.25
N THR A 193 -5.98 -3.16 8.01
CA THR A 193 -6.33 -4.57 7.91
C THR A 193 -5.45 -5.39 8.83
N SER A 194 -6.06 -6.12 9.77
CA SER A 194 -5.38 -7.04 10.66
C SER A 194 -5.67 -8.47 10.24
N THR A 195 -4.65 -9.19 9.79
CA THR A 195 -4.74 -10.58 9.36
C THR A 195 -4.14 -11.52 10.39
N ILE A 196 -4.81 -12.64 10.60
CA ILE A 196 -4.41 -13.70 11.51
C ILE A 196 -4.39 -15.00 10.75
N GLU A 197 -3.21 -15.62 10.71
CA GLU A 197 -3.00 -16.88 10.04
C GLU A 197 -2.67 -17.98 11.05
N PHE A 198 -3.29 -19.13 10.85
CA PHE A 198 -2.98 -20.35 11.57
C PHE A 198 -2.17 -21.26 10.67
N SER A 199 -1.02 -21.71 11.16
CA SER A 199 -0.29 -22.79 10.50
C SER A 199 -1.12 -24.08 10.57
N GLU A 200 -1.21 -24.81 9.45
CA GLU A 200 -2.00 -26.04 9.31
C GLU A 200 -1.67 -27.11 10.35
N LEU A 201 -0.44 -27.10 10.87
CA LEU A 201 0.09 -28.14 11.77
C LEU A 201 0.39 -27.62 13.19
N SER A 202 0.21 -26.32 13.46
CA SER A 202 0.54 -25.77 14.78
C SER A 202 -0.58 -24.91 15.37
N THR A 203 -0.54 -24.77 16.69
CA THR A 203 -1.39 -23.81 17.42
C THR A 203 -0.78 -22.40 17.44
N ALA A 204 0.37 -22.20 16.76
CA ALA A 204 1.03 -20.91 16.65
C ALA A 204 0.20 -20.01 15.73
N ILE A 205 0.10 -18.75 16.16
CA ILE A 205 -0.73 -17.74 15.51
C ILE A 205 0.21 -16.68 14.98
N GLN A 206 0.10 -16.39 13.70
CA GLN A 206 0.78 -15.26 13.09
C GLN A 206 -0.21 -14.12 12.93
N VAL A 207 0.03 -13.02 13.65
CA VAL A 207 -0.73 -11.78 13.48
C VAL A 207 0.12 -10.81 12.66
N SER A 208 -0.47 -10.24 11.62
CA SER A 208 0.12 -9.18 10.79
C SER A 208 -0.90 -8.08 10.57
N THR A 209 -0.49 -6.84 10.77
CA THR A 209 -1.34 -5.66 10.60
C THR A 209 -0.75 -4.75 9.54
N ASP A 210 -1.55 -4.36 8.56
CA ASP A 210 -1.19 -3.38 7.55
C ASP A 210 -2.02 -2.11 7.77
N ILE A 211 -1.34 -0.97 7.86
CA ILE A 211 -1.97 0.33 8.12
C ILE A 211 -1.54 1.30 7.01
N ASN A 212 -2.53 1.84 6.31
CA ASN A 212 -2.33 2.89 5.32
C ASN A 212 -3.08 4.16 5.74
N MET A 213 -2.35 5.10 6.34
CA MET A 213 -2.91 6.38 6.77
C MET A 213 -2.95 7.43 5.65
N ARG A 214 -2.36 7.20 4.48
CA ARG A 214 -2.28 8.21 3.42
C ARG A 214 -3.65 8.69 2.93
N THR A 215 -4.64 7.82 2.99
CA THR A 215 -6.01 8.06 2.52
C THR A 215 -6.91 8.71 3.56
N VAL A 216 -6.47 8.85 4.82
CA VAL A 216 -7.32 9.33 5.92
C VAL A 216 -7.25 10.82 6.12
N SER A 217 -8.43 11.45 6.13
CA SER A 217 -8.60 12.84 6.57
C SER A 217 -8.40 12.96 8.08
N PRO A 218 -7.79 14.04 8.60
CA PRO A 218 -7.35 14.17 9.99
C PRO A 218 -8.45 14.33 11.08
N ARG A 219 -9.68 13.85 10.86
CA ARG A 219 -10.79 13.86 11.85
C ARG A 219 -11.12 12.43 12.33
N PRO A 220 -12.06 12.24 13.28
CA PRO A 220 -11.86 11.70 14.64
C PRO A 220 -11.43 10.21 14.73
N THR A 221 -10.57 9.76 13.82
CA THR A 221 -9.98 8.41 13.76
C THR A 221 -8.82 8.22 14.76
N THR A 222 -8.41 9.29 15.44
CA THR A 222 -7.22 9.29 16.31
C THR A 222 -7.37 8.32 17.49
N ASP A 223 -8.53 8.27 18.15
CA ASP A 223 -8.76 7.38 19.31
C ASP A 223 -8.66 5.91 18.93
N HIS A 224 -9.23 5.55 17.78
CA HIS A 224 -9.15 4.20 17.21
C HIS A 224 -7.72 3.81 16.83
N LEU A 225 -6.95 4.75 16.28
CA LEU A 225 -5.53 4.58 16.02
C LEU A 225 -4.74 4.34 17.31
N TYR A 226 -5.00 5.12 18.37
CA TYR A 226 -4.35 4.92 19.66
C TYR A 226 -4.58 3.52 20.22
N VAL A 227 -5.84 3.06 20.20
CA VAL A 227 -6.19 1.70 20.64
C VAL A 227 -5.46 0.65 19.80
N MET A 228 -5.47 0.79 18.48
CA MET A 228 -4.85 -0.16 17.57
C MET A 228 -3.32 -0.22 17.77
N PHE A 229 -2.63 0.92 17.82
CA PHE A 229 -1.18 0.97 18.06
C PHE A 229 -0.81 0.41 19.44
N HIS A 230 -1.62 0.69 20.46
CA HIS A 230 -1.40 0.15 21.80
C HIS A 230 -1.52 -1.39 21.83
N GLN A 231 -2.53 -1.96 21.17
CA GLN A 231 -2.82 -3.39 21.22
C GLN A 231 -2.01 -4.22 20.20
N GLN A 232 -1.81 -3.66 19.00
CA GLN A 232 -1.31 -4.36 17.80
C GLN A 232 -0.05 -3.72 17.23
N GLY A 233 0.54 -2.69 17.85
CA GLY A 233 1.72 -2.01 17.30
C GLY A 233 2.90 -2.94 16.98
N TRP A 234 3.06 -4.01 17.75
CA TRP A 234 4.08 -5.05 17.56
C TRP A 234 3.85 -5.95 16.33
N SER A 235 2.59 -6.10 15.88
CA SER A 235 2.22 -6.92 14.73
C SER A 235 2.14 -6.13 13.43
N ILE A 236 2.37 -4.81 13.48
CA ILE A 236 2.38 -3.98 12.27
C ILE A 236 3.52 -4.43 11.35
N LYS A 237 3.15 -4.85 10.15
CA LYS A 237 4.03 -5.30 9.08
C LYS A 237 4.27 -4.17 8.07
N THR A 238 3.20 -3.50 7.66
CA THR A 238 3.24 -2.34 6.77
C THR A 238 2.66 -1.12 7.47
N LEU A 239 3.43 -0.02 7.50
CA LEU A 239 2.96 1.27 8.01
C LEU A 239 3.24 2.38 7.01
N GLU A 240 2.18 2.97 6.46
CA GLU A 240 2.26 4.21 5.69
C GLU A 240 1.60 5.33 6.48
N THR A 241 2.37 6.35 6.86
CA THR A 241 1.88 7.42 7.73
C THR A 241 1.48 8.67 6.95
N ASN A 242 0.70 9.54 7.60
CA ASN A 242 0.36 10.88 7.13
C ASN A 242 0.55 11.89 8.28
N ALA A 243 0.01 13.11 8.14
CA ALA A 243 0.08 14.15 9.17
C ALA A 243 -0.65 13.81 10.49
N THR A 244 -1.50 12.79 10.55
CA THR A 244 -2.14 12.35 11.81
C THR A 244 -1.16 11.57 12.69
N PHE A 245 -0.09 11.00 12.12
CA PHE A 245 0.90 10.25 12.87
C PHE A 245 1.80 11.17 13.71
N ASN A 246 1.56 11.22 15.01
CA ASN A 246 2.19 12.13 15.96
C ASN A 246 3.10 11.40 16.96
N ASP A 247 3.70 12.17 17.87
CA ASP A 247 4.64 11.68 18.89
C ASP A 247 4.07 10.58 19.78
N ASP A 248 2.78 10.63 20.09
CA ASP A 248 2.11 9.67 20.96
C ASP A 248 1.91 8.33 20.25
N LEU A 249 1.52 8.36 18.97
CA LEU A 249 1.45 7.13 18.14
C LEU A 249 2.85 6.52 17.95
N ALA A 250 3.88 7.36 17.75
CA ALA A 250 5.26 6.91 17.73
C ALA A 250 5.69 6.28 19.07
N GLN A 251 5.20 6.81 20.21
CA GLN A 251 5.47 6.25 21.53
C GLN A 251 4.82 4.89 21.74
N LEU A 252 3.57 4.72 21.30
CA LEU A 252 2.88 3.45 21.37
C LEU A 252 3.56 2.39 20.48
N LEU A 253 3.99 2.78 19.28
CA LEU A 253 4.76 1.89 18.41
C LEU A 253 6.09 1.48 19.04
N ASP A 254 6.86 2.44 19.59
CA ASP A 254 8.12 2.18 20.28
C ASP A 254 7.91 1.24 21.47
N SER A 255 6.91 1.52 22.31
CA SER A 255 6.60 0.72 23.50
C SER A 255 6.20 -0.71 23.11
N SER A 256 5.26 -0.86 22.17
CA SER A 256 4.77 -2.18 21.75
C SER A 256 5.88 -3.04 21.12
N THR A 257 6.72 -2.44 20.27
CA THR A 257 7.85 -3.14 19.63
C THR A 257 9.00 -3.44 20.60
N GLN A 258 9.18 -2.63 21.65
CA GLN A 258 10.18 -2.90 22.68
C GLN A 258 9.86 -4.20 23.45
N PHE A 259 8.58 -4.42 23.79
CA PHE A 259 8.18 -5.58 24.59
C PHE A 259 8.04 -6.88 23.78
N LYS A 260 7.55 -6.80 22.55
CA LYS A 260 7.17 -7.97 21.74
C LYS A 260 8.02 -8.19 20.49
N GLY A 261 8.98 -7.30 20.23
CA GLY A 261 9.70 -7.24 18.96
C GLY A 261 8.92 -6.51 17.88
N SER A 262 9.61 -6.14 16.80
CA SER A 262 9.00 -5.52 15.61
C SER A 262 8.82 -6.56 14.51
N ARG A 263 7.69 -6.47 13.80
CA ARG A 263 7.40 -7.23 12.56
C ARG A 263 7.40 -6.36 11.30
N LEU A 264 7.82 -5.10 11.45
CA LEU A 264 7.76 -4.12 10.39
C LEU A 264 8.66 -4.52 9.22
N THR A 265 8.07 -4.71 8.05
CA THR A 265 8.76 -4.98 6.77
C THR A 265 8.76 -3.75 5.86
N LYS A 266 7.76 -2.88 5.99
CA LYS A 266 7.65 -1.63 5.23
C LYS A 266 7.24 -0.46 6.12
N LEU A 267 7.99 0.65 6.04
CA LEU A 267 7.69 1.92 6.70
C LEU A 267 7.80 3.06 5.70
N ALA A 268 6.70 3.76 5.43
CA ALA A 268 6.68 5.03 4.70
C ALA A 268 6.27 6.15 5.65
N LEU A 269 7.23 6.93 6.13
CA LEU A 269 7.04 7.92 7.18
C LEU A 269 6.89 9.34 6.61
N VAL A 270 5.71 9.92 6.76
CA VAL A 270 5.49 11.38 6.69
C VAL A 270 5.73 11.97 8.08
N ALA A 271 6.84 12.70 8.25
CA ALA A 271 7.33 13.09 9.58
C ALA A 271 6.74 14.41 10.13
N ASN A 272 5.74 15.00 9.47
CA ASN A 272 5.33 16.41 9.66
C ASN A 272 4.91 16.74 11.09
N SER A 273 4.22 15.80 11.73
CA SER A 273 3.65 15.97 13.07
C SER A 273 4.52 15.39 14.18
N LEU A 274 5.72 14.92 13.84
CA LEU A 274 6.68 14.39 14.81
C LEU A 274 7.63 15.48 15.28
N THR A 275 7.79 15.61 16.59
CA THR A 275 8.88 16.40 17.19
C THR A 275 10.18 15.58 17.19
N PRO A 276 11.33 16.15 17.58
CA PRO A 276 12.56 15.38 17.76
C PRO A 276 12.39 14.15 18.67
N ALA A 277 11.52 14.22 19.68
CA ALA A 277 11.24 13.09 20.56
C ALA A 277 10.45 11.96 19.86
N GLY A 278 9.52 12.32 18.97
CA GLY A 278 8.85 11.37 18.08
C GLY A 278 9.83 10.68 17.13
N LEU A 279 10.75 11.44 16.52
CA LEU A 279 11.78 10.89 15.64
C LEU A 279 12.73 9.92 16.37
N ASP A 280 13.08 10.21 17.63
CA ASP A 280 13.86 9.29 18.47
C ASP A 280 13.16 7.95 18.70
N ARG A 281 11.84 7.96 18.87
CA ARG A 281 11.03 6.74 19.02
C ARG A 281 11.05 5.93 17.72
N ILE A 282 10.91 6.60 16.58
CA ILE A 282 10.95 5.94 15.28
C ILE A 282 12.34 5.36 14.97
N ASP A 283 13.43 6.06 15.28
CA ASP A 283 14.78 5.51 15.14
C ASP A 283 14.95 4.18 15.92
N ARG A 284 14.42 4.13 17.16
CA ARG A 284 14.44 2.90 17.96
C ARG A 284 13.60 1.79 17.34
N VAL A 285 12.41 2.11 16.82
CA VAL A 285 11.55 1.13 16.11
C VAL A 285 12.27 0.57 14.88
N ILE A 286 12.86 1.43 14.04
CA ILE A 286 13.61 1.02 12.84
C ILE A 286 14.80 0.12 13.24
N SER A 287 15.52 0.51 14.28
CA SER A 287 16.68 -0.25 14.78
C SER A 287 16.29 -1.66 15.29
N ARG A 288 15.08 -1.83 15.84
CA ARG A 288 14.55 -3.15 16.25
C ARG A 288 13.90 -3.94 15.10
N SER A 289 13.69 -3.31 13.95
CA SER A 289 13.02 -3.91 12.80
C SER A 289 14.05 -4.55 11.86
N HIS A 290 14.56 -5.72 12.25
CA HIS A 290 15.58 -6.43 11.46
C HIS A 290 15.06 -6.92 10.09
N SER A 291 13.75 -7.18 9.99
CA SER A 291 13.08 -7.59 8.75
C SER A 291 12.58 -6.42 7.90
N LEU A 292 12.93 -5.16 8.23
CA LEU A 292 12.50 -4.01 7.46
C LEU A 292 13.26 -3.95 6.14
N GLU A 293 12.51 -4.19 5.06
CA GLU A 293 12.93 -4.30 3.66
C GLU A 293 12.75 -2.98 2.90
N ARG A 294 11.66 -2.24 3.20
CA ARG A 294 11.35 -0.97 2.55
C ARG A 294 11.25 0.16 3.58
N LEU A 295 12.15 1.12 3.50
CA LEU A 295 12.11 2.34 4.31
C LEU A 295 11.99 3.56 3.42
N GLY A 296 10.95 4.36 3.64
CA GLY A 296 10.69 5.61 2.95
C GLY A 296 10.53 6.76 3.94
N PHE A 297 11.23 7.87 3.70
CA PHE A 297 11.10 9.09 4.49
C PHE A 297 10.59 10.23 3.62
N HIS A 298 9.50 10.86 4.08
CA HIS A 298 8.93 12.05 3.50
C HIS A 298 9.00 13.18 4.52
N LEU A 299 9.99 14.04 4.33
CA LEU A 299 10.45 15.02 5.31
C LEU A 299 10.02 16.42 4.87
N ASN A 300 9.01 16.97 5.55
CA ASN A 300 8.62 18.37 5.36
C ASN A 300 9.15 19.27 6.48
N GLY A 301 9.23 20.57 6.18
CA GLY A 301 9.53 21.62 7.15
C GLY A 301 10.96 21.57 7.64
N LEU A 302 11.90 21.38 6.72
CA LEU A 302 13.35 21.36 6.95
C LEU A 302 13.90 22.75 7.35
N ASP A 303 13.10 23.82 7.21
CA ASP A 303 13.48 25.19 7.57
C ASP A 303 13.63 25.41 9.10
N ALA A 304 13.21 24.44 9.94
CA ALA A 304 13.36 24.52 11.39
C ALA A 304 14.65 23.83 11.87
N GLU A 305 15.64 24.60 12.35
CA GLU A 305 16.98 24.11 12.72
C GLU A 305 17.00 22.87 13.67
N PRO A 306 16.22 22.82 14.78
CA PRO A 306 16.24 21.66 15.67
C PRO A 306 15.72 20.38 15.00
N ARG A 307 14.76 20.54 14.08
CA ARG A 307 14.15 19.46 13.31
C ARG A 307 15.10 18.97 12.23
N LEU A 308 15.73 19.90 11.51
CA LEU A 308 16.76 19.61 10.51
C LEU A 308 17.90 18.78 11.12
N LYS A 309 18.50 19.25 12.22
CA LYS A 309 19.57 18.52 12.92
C LYS A 309 19.18 17.08 13.27
N LYS A 310 17.94 16.87 13.74
CA LYS A 310 17.47 15.53 14.12
C LYS A 310 17.21 14.64 12.92
N LEU A 311 16.64 15.18 11.85
CA LEU A 311 16.39 14.46 10.60
C LEU A 311 17.68 14.06 9.91
N THR A 312 18.65 14.98 9.85
CA THR A 312 19.99 14.73 9.37
C THR A 312 20.66 13.59 10.13
N TRP A 313 20.60 13.60 11.46
CA TRP A 313 21.13 12.50 12.29
C TRP A 313 20.43 11.16 11.99
N LEU A 314 19.11 11.16 11.81
CA LEU A 314 18.33 9.97 11.48
C LEU A 314 18.75 9.41 10.11
N LEU A 315 18.92 10.27 9.11
CA LEU A 315 19.35 9.91 7.76
C LEU A 315 20.78 9.37 7.77
N GLY A 316 21.71 9.98 8.51
CA GLY A 316 23.07 9.46 8.66
C GLY A 316 23.11 8.06 9.29
N ARG A 317 22.18 7.76 10.21
CA ARG A 317 22.12 6.47 10.90
C ARG A 317 21.38 5.38 10.12
N GLN A 318 20.26 5.70 9.49
CA GLN A 318 19.36 4.73 8.85
C GLN A 318 19.39 4.78 7.31
N GLY A 319 20.08 5.75 6.71
CA GLY A 319 20.08 6.03 5.27
C GLY A 319 20.48 4.83 4.41
N SER A 320 21.40 3.99 4.87
CA SER A 320 21.85 2.80 4.13
C SER A 320 20.78 1.71 3.94
N ARG A 321 19.57 1.91 4.47
CA ARG A 321 18.37 1.06 4.33
C ARG A 321 17.23 1.78 3.59
N LEU A 322 17.44 3.03 3.19
CA LEU A 322 16.42 3.90 2.63
C LEU A 322 16.19 3.58 1.16
N ASN A 323 14.93 3.29 0.81
CA ASN A 323 14.51 3.04 -0.56
C ASN A 323 13.81 4.24 -1.19
N ALA A 324 13.21 5.11 -0.37
CA ALA A 324 12.57 6.32 -0.86
C ALA A 324 12.91 7.51 0.04
N LEU A 325 13.33 8.62 -0.57
CA LEU A 325 13.61 9.87 0.12
C LEU A 325 12.85 11.00 -0.55
N THR A 326 12.01 11.70 0.21
CA THR A 326 11.42 12.96 -0.18
C THR A 326 11.82 14.05 0.79
N LEU A 327 12.40 15.12 0.27
CA LEU A 327 12.79 16.31 0.98
C LEU A 327 11.92 17.46 0.48
N ASN A 328 11.21 18.12 1.39
CA ASN A 328 10.30 19.20 1.03
C ASN A 328 10.38 20.38 2.01
N SER A 329 10.76 21.56 1.51
CA SER A 329 10.76 22.78 2.32
C SER A 329 10.85 24.04 1.47
N LYS A 330 10.58 25.19 2.09
CA LYS A 330 10.46 26.48 1.39
C LYS A 330 11.80 27.15 1.10
N SER A 331 12.81 26.94 1.95
CA SER A 331 14.08 27.69 1.90
C SER A 331 15.27 26.77 1.64
N PRO A 332 15.44 26.25 0.41
CA PRO A 332 16.53 25.33 0.05
C PRO A 332 17.93 25.86 0.39
N ASP A 333 18.13 27.18 0.27
CA ASP A 333 19.35 27.88 0.66
C ASP A 333 19.74 27.69 2.14
N PHE A 334 18.76 27.54 3.04
CA PHE A 334 19.00 27.32 4.46
C PHE A 334 19.30 25.86 4.80
N TRP A 335 18.46 24.93 4.35
CA TRP A 335 18.51 23.55 4.83
C TRP A 335 19.35 22.63 3.95
N MET A 336 19.46 22.89 2.63
CA MET A 336 20.21 22.02 1.72
C MET A 336 21.70 21.97 2.04
N PRO A 337 22.40 23.09 2.34
CA PRO A 337 23.83 23.02 2.65
C PRO A 337 24.12 22.14 3.88
N GLN A 338 23.31 22.30 4.93
CA GLN A 338 23.42 21.50 6.16
C GLN A 338 23.10 20.02 5.91
N LEU A 339 22.15 19.75 5.01
CA LEU A 339 21.83 18.38 4.64
C LEU A 339 22.91 17.78 3.75
N ALA A 340 23.41 18.50 2.75
CA ALA A 340 24.46 18.05 1.84
C ALA A 340 25.77 17.73 2.58
N GLU A 341 26.10 18.50 3.63
CA GLU A 341 27.27 18.24 4.48
C GLU A 341 27.14 16.93 5.29
N ALA A 342 25.92 16.56 5.66
CA ALA A 342 25.69 15.54 6.67
C ALA A 342 24.93 14.30 6.18
N LEU A 343 24.33 14.36 5.00
CA LEU A 343 23.58 13.27 4.38
C LEU A 343 24.48 12.50 3.41
N PRO A 344 24.50 11.16 3.49
CA PRO A 344 25.32 10.35 2.61
C PRO A 344 24.89 10.48 1.13
N THR A 345 25.84 10.54 0.20
CA THR A 345 25.54 10.57 -1.26
C THR A 345 24.92 9.26 -1.72
N ARG A 346 24.56 9.14 -3.00
CA ARG A 346 24.02 7.91 -3.58
C ARG A 346 24.86 6.67 -3.27
N ASN A 347 26.17 6.82 -3.12
CA ASN A 347 27.11 5.75 -2.78
C ASN A 347 26.79 5.02 -1.47
N ASP A 348 26.26 5.75 -0.51
CA ASP A 348 26.00 5.28 0.85
C ASP A 348 24.52 4.90 1.06
N LEU A 349 23.68 5.15 0.03
CA LEU A 349 22.26 4.82 -0.03
C LEU A 349 22.00 3.72 -1.07
N PRO A 350 22.64 2.54 -0.98
CA PRO A 350 22.71 1.56 -2.07
C PRO A 350 21.35 1.09 -2.57
N VAL A 351 20.34 1.06 -1.70
CA VAL A 351 18.99 0.56 -1.97
C VAL A 351 17.97 1.64 -2.32
N LEU A 352 18.41 2.90 -2.54
CA LEU A 352 17.55 4.02 -2.91
C LEU A 352 17.01 3.83 -4.33
N GLU A 353 15.68 3.86 -4.45
CA GLU A 353 14.92 3.73 -5.70
C GLU A 353 14.25 5.06 -6.07
N ASP A 354 13.74 5.80 -5.08
CA ASP A 354 12.98 7.04 -5.27
C ASP A 354 13.67 8.22 -4.58
N PHE A 355 14.01 9.26 -5.34
CA PHE A 355 14.57 10.50 -4.81
C PHE A 355 13.75 11.71 -5.27
N HIS A 356 13.19 12.42 -4.29
CA HIS A 356 12.35 13.58 -4.52
C HIS A 356 12.89 14.77 -3.72
N LEU A 357 13.26 15.81 -4.42
CA LEU A 357 13.68 17.09 -3.92
C LEU A 357 12.63 18.14 -4.35
N LEU A 358 11.89 18.63 -3.36
CA LEU A 358 10.70 19.46 -3.57
C LEU A 358 10.87 20.79 -2.82
N CYS A 359 10.58 21.90 -3.46
CA CYS A 359 10.58 23.21 -2.81
C CYS A 359 9.22 23.89 -2.94
N TYR A 360 8.21 23.39 -2.21
CA TYR A 360 6.85 23.92 -2.34
C TYR A 360 6.57 25.11 -1.41
N ASP A 361 6.38 26.27 -2.04
CA ASP A 361 5.43 27.30 -1.60
C ASP A 361 4.60 27.92 -2.75
N LEU A 362 4.64 27.34 -3.97
CA LEU A 362 4.38 28.08 -5.21
C LEU A 362 3.30 27.46 -6.11
N PHE A 363 2.11 27.26 -5.54
CA PHE A 363 0.89 27.05 -6.33
C PHE A 363 -0.24 28.06 -6.02
N PRO A 364 0.05 29.36 -5.85
CA PRO A 364 -0.79 30.39 -6.44
C PRO A 364 -0.07 30.92 -7.68
N LYS A 365 -0.75 30.85 -8.84
CA LYS A 365 -0.28 31.35 -10.15
C LYS A 365 0.15 32.83 -10.19
N ASP A 366 -0.01 33.57 -9.09
CA ASP A 366 0.10 35.03 -9.06
C ASP A 366 1.38 35.55 -8.36
N THR A 367 2.26 34.68 -7.83
CA THR A 367 3.45 35.09 -7.04
C THR A 367 4.80 34.54 -7.52
N MET A 368 4.90 34.07 -8.78
CA MET A 368 6.20 33.61 -9.32
C MET A 368 7.26 34.71 -9.50
N ALA A 369 6.88 35.98 -9.38
CA ALA A 369 7.81 37.12 -9.49
C ALA A 369 8.82 37.23 -8.32
N ASP A 370 8.56 36.60 -7.17
CA ASP A 370 9.43 36.69 -5.98
C ASP A 370 10.46 35.52 -5.90
N LEU A 371 10.51 34.65 -6.91
CA LEU A 371 11.39 33.46 -6.95
C LEU A 371 12.76 33.69 -7.58
N GLU A 372 12.99 34.85 -8.22
CA GLU A 372 14.18 35.07 -9.05
C GLU A 372 15.52 35.07 -8.29
N ASP A 373 15.52 35.07 -6.95
CA ASP A 373 16.75 35.28 -6.16
C ASP A 373 17.21 34.11 -5.25
N ILE A 374 16.55 32.94 -5.25
CA ILE A 374 17.04 31.80 -4.43
C ILE A 374 18.14 31.05 -5.19
N THR A 375 19.39 31.46 -4.98
CA THR A 375 20.56 30.80 -5.56
C THR A 375 21.04 29.65 -4.67
N ILE A 376 20.94 28.41 -5.17
CA ILE A 376 21.52 27.23 -4.50
C ILE A 376 23.04 27.22 -4.72
N SER A 377 23.81 26.87 -3.68
CA SER A 377 25.28 26.86 -3.78
C SER A 377 25.78 25.72 -4.68
N ARG A 378 26.93 25.92 -5.34
CA ARG A 378 27.56 24.89 -6.19
C ARG A 378 27.78 23.55 -5.47
N ALA A 379 28.12 23.59 -4.18
CA ALA A 379 28.28 22.38 -3.37
C ALA A 379 26.96 21.59 -3.24
N CYS A 380 25.82 22.27 -3.18
CA CYS A 380 24.51 21.62 -3.16
C CYS A 380 24.15 21.04 -4.54
N VAL A 381 24.54 21.69 -5.64
CA VAL A 381 24.38 21.16 -7.00
C VAL A 381 25.19 19.88 -7.18
N GLU A 382 26.46 19.89 -6.75
CA GLU A 382 27.33 18.70 -6.76
C GLU A 382 26.75 17.56 -5.92
N TRP A 383 26.13 17.89 -4.78
CA TRP A 383 25.42 16.91 -3.97
C TRP A 383 24.18 16.35 -4.67
N ILE A 384 23.36 17.18 -5.33
CA ILE A 384 22.22 16.70 -6.14
C ILE A 384 22.72 15.75 -7.23
N ALA A 385 23.73 16.16 -8.00
CA ALA A 385 24.34 15.34 -9.05
C ALA A 385 24.84 13.99 -8.48
N ALA A 386 25.50 14.01 -7.32
CA ALA A 386 25.95 12.80 -6.63
C ALA A 386 24.82 11.97 -6.00
N MET A 387 23.61 12.51 -5.86
CA MET A 387 22.41 11.79 -5.41
C MET A 387 21.69 11.08 -6.55
N VAL A 388 21.73 11.65 -7.75
CA VAL A 388 21.07 11.10 -8.95
C VAL A 388 21.98 10.21 -9.81
N SER A 389 23.26 10.10 -9.44
CA SER A 389 24.26 9.38 -10.22
C SER A 389 24.20 7.86 -10.14
N SER A 390 24.74 7.20 -11.18
CA SER A 390 24.94 5.76 -11.21
C SER A 390 26.06 5.32 -10.25
N GLN A 391 26.19 4.00 -10.03
CA GLN A 391 27.22 3.43 -9.18
C GLN A 391 28.61 3.99 -9.56
N PRO A 392 29.46 4.39 -8.59
CA PRO A 392 30.82 4.79 -8.91
C PRO A 392 31.49 3.56 -9.50
N HIS A 393 31.87 3.65 -10.78
CA HIS A 393 32.79 2.70 -11.37
C HIS A 393 33.94 2.55 -10.38
N VAL A 394 34.17 1.32 -9.91
CA VAL A 394 35.29 1.00 -9.03
C VAL A 394 36.57 1.22 -9.83
N LEU A 395 36.97 2.48 -9.95
CA LEU A 395 38.34 2.85 -10.21
C LEU A 395 39.05 2.60 -8.89
N TRP A 396 39.80 1.51 -8.81
CA TRP A 396 40.85 1.36 -7.82
C TRP A 396 41.82 2.56 -7.96
N SER A 397 41.53 3.65 -7.26
CA SER A 397 42.48 4.72 -7.02
C SER A 397 42.75 4.80 -5.53
N SER A 398 43.83 4.13 -5.16
CA SER A 398 44.55 4.25 -3.91
C SER A 398 44.89 5.72 -3.62
N SER A 399 44.09 6.42 -2.81
CA SER A 399 44.52 7.47 -1.87
C SER A 399 43.31 8.10 -1.18
N ARG A 400 43.09 7.76 0.09
CA ARG A 400 42.23 8.56 0.98
C ARG A 400 42.98 9.86 1.36
N PRO A 401 42.36 11.04 1.26
CA PRO A 401 42.78 12.17 2.07
C PRO A 401 42.24 11.99 3.48
N ASN A 402 43.12 12.19 4.48
CA ASN A 402 42.77 12.15 5.90
C ASN A 402 41.73 13.23 6.24
N THR A 403 40.49 12.84 6.55
CA THR A 403 39.60 13.64 7.40
C THR A 403 39.88 13.28 8.87
N PRO A 404 39.97 14.27 9.78
CA PRO A 404 40.26 13.99 11.19
C PRO A 404 39.03 13.40 11.88
N ASP A 405 39.23 12.25 12.55
CA ASP A 405 38.30 11.63 13.48
C ASP A 405 37.87 12.61 14.58
N VAL A 406 36.63 13.09 14.52
CA VAL A 406 35.96 13.76 15.64
C VAL A 406 34.70 12.98 16.03
N PHE A 407 34.83 11.66 16.20
CA PHE A 407 33.84 10.87 16.95
C PHE A 407 34.53 9.72 17.69
N SER A 408 35.20 10.08 18.79
CA SER A 408 35.57 9.17 19.87
C SER A 408 35.14 9.88 21.15
N SER A 409 34.30 9.37 22.03
CA SER A 409 34.09 7.99 22.46
C SER A 409 32.79 7.93 23.29
N HIS A 410 31.99 6.87 23.14
CA HIS A 410 31.29 6.15 24.22
C HIS A 410 30.49 4.98 23.63
N HIS A 411 30.92 3.76 23.99
CA HIS A 411 30.37 2.49 23.54
C HIS A 411 28.91 2.26 23.96
N SER A 412 28.11 1.75 23.02
CA SER A 412 27.31 0.54 23.27
C SER A 412 27.30 -0.31 22.01
N LEU A 413 27.98 -1.45 22.10
CA LEU A 413 28.08 -2.49 21.09
C LEU A 413 26.70 -3.13 20.90
N VAL A 414 26.05 -2.81 19.78
CA VAL A 414 25.07 -3.71 19.18
C VAL A 414 25.82 -4.46 18.08
N PRO A 415 25.79 -5.81 18.04
CA PRO A 415 26.39 -6.53 16.94
C PRO A 415 25.63 -6.15 15.66
N VAL A 416 26.33 -5.55 14.70
CA VAL A 416 25.85 -5.41 13.33
C VAL A 416 25.71 -6.84 12.80
N ALA A 417 24.48 -7.33 12.73
CA ALA A 417 24.18 -8.62 12.14
C ALA A 417 24.63 -8.62 10.66
N ASP A 418 25.22 -9.74 10.23
CA ASP A 418 25.66 -10.03 8.86
C ASP A 418 24.69 -9.47 7.82
N LEU A 419 25.10 -8.39 7.17
CA LEU A 419 24.47 -7.90 5.95
C LEU A 419 25.19 -8.60 4.81
N SER A 420 24.47 -9.50 4.14
CA SER A 420 24.77 -9.93 2.77
C SER A 420 25.18 -8.72 1.92
N PRO A 421 26.04 -8.89 0.90
CA PRO A 421 26.50 -7.78 0.06
C PRO A 421 25.27 -6.99 -0.43
N LYS A 422 25.14 -5.75 0.05
CA LYS A 422 24.00 -4.89 -0.23
C LYS A 422 23.96 -4.67 -1.74
N VAL A 423 22.92 -5.21 -2.38
CA VAL A 423 22.68 -5.03 -3.80
C VAL A 423 22.40 -3.56 -4.03
N TRP A 424 23.19 -2.93 -4.89
CA TRP A 424 22.96 -1.56 -5.34
C TRP A 424 21.79 -1.58 -6.33
N THR A 425 20.79 -0.71 -6.15
CA THR A 425 19.58 -0.64 -6.97
C THR A 425 19.52 0.67 -7.74
N SER A 426 19.41 0.66 -9.06
CA SER A 426 19.27 1.92 -9.82
C SER A 426 18.05 2.75 -9.36
N LEU A 427 18.14 4.08 -9.48
CA LEU A 427 17.01 4.97 -9.25
C LEU A 427 15.93 4.73 -10.31
N ARG A 428 14.68 4.65 -9.86
CA ARG A 428 13.49 4.52 -10.71
C ARG A 428 12.77 5.85 -10.86
N SER A 429 12.82 6.71 -9.85
CA SER A 429 12.09 7.98 -9.85
C SER A 429 12.95 9.11 -9.32
N ILE A 430 13.06 10.18 -10.11
CA ILE A 430 13.75 11.41 -9.73
C ILE A 430 12.78 12.58 -9.88
N SER A 431 12.67 13.40 -8.85
CA SER A 431 11.88 14.63 -8.89
C SER A 431 12.71 15.77 -8.31
N ILE A 432 12.92 16.82 -9.11
CA ILE A 432 13.60 18.06 -8.70
C ILE A 432 12.64 19.19 -9.08
N THR A 433 11.77 19.59 -8.16
CA THR A 433 10.65 20.49 -8.46
C THR A 433 10.77 21.81 -7.71
N CYS A 434 10.35 22.90 -8.36
CA CYS A 434 10.40 24.25 -7.82
C CYS A 434 11.82 24.67 -7.42
N ILE A 435 12.81 24.20 -8.18
CA ILE A 435 14.22 24.52 -7.99
C ILE A 435 14.72 25.23 -9.23
N HIS A 436 15.35 26.38 -9.04
CA HIS A 436 15.95 27.17 -10.11
C HIS A 436 17.47 27.01 -10.04
N LEU A 437 18.08 26.54 -11.13
CA LEU A 437 19.53 26.38 -11.25
C LEU A 437 20.06 27.21 -12.42
N PRO A 438 21.26 27.81 -12.31
CA PRO A 438 21.97 28.32 -13.47
C PRO A 438 22.09 27.25 -14.57
N PRO A 439 22.12 27.62 -15.87
CA PRO A 439 22.20 26.64 -16.96
C PRO A 439 23.34 25.63 -16.81
N ALA A 440 24.54 26.08 -16.44
CA ALA A 440 25.69 25.19 -16.23
C ALA A 440 25.51 24.19 -15.07
N ASP A 441 24.70 24.54 -14.07
CA ASP A 441 24.37 23.67 -12.95
C ASP A 441 23.31 22.63 -13.34
N TRP A 442 22.34 23.00 -14.19
CA TRP A 442 21.42 22.05 -14.80
C TRP A 442 22.15 20.99 -15.61
N LEU A 443 23.10 21.39 -16.46
CA LEU A 443 23.92 20.46 -17.24
C LEU A 443 24.61 19.44 -16.32
N THR A 444 25.22 19.93 -15.23
CA THR A 444 25.90 19.08 -14.24
C THR A 444 24.94 18.04 -13.64
N VAL A 445 23.69 18.40 -13.38
CA VAL A 445 22.68 17.47 -12.82
C VAL A 445 22.18 16.48 -13.87
N ILE A 446 21.83 16.95 -15.08
CA ILE A 446 21.27 16.11 -16.15
C ILE A 446 22.28 15.06 -16.60
N GLU A 447 23.54 15.45 -16.83
CA GLU A 447 24.63 14.55 -17.21
C GLU A 447 24.94 13.49 -16.14
N ALA A 448 24.60 13.77 -14.88
CA ALA A 448 24.80 12.81 -13.80
C ALA A 448 23.70 11.74 -13.75
N ILE A 449 22.51 11.97 -14.31
CA ILE A 449 21.37 11.06 -14.16
C ILE A 449 21.65 9.70 -14.82
N ASP A 450 21.43 8.63 -14.05
CA ASP A 450 21.43 7.26 -14.57
C ASP A 450 20.08 6.91 -15.21
N PHE A 451 20.02 6.91 -16.54
CA PHE A 451 18.82 6.56 -17.31
C PHE A 451 18.56 5.05 -17.45
N SER A 452 19.48 4.18 -16.99
CA SER A 452 19.40 2.73 -17.25
C SER A 452 18.16 2.05 -16.64
N ALA A 453 17.64 2.57 -15.53
CA ALA A 453 16.43 2.06 -14.86
C ALA A 453 15.41 3.15 -14.53
N LEU A 454 15.63 4.38 -15.00
CA LEU A 454 14.81 5.53 -14.66
C LEU A 454 13.45 5.41 -15.35
N GLU A 455 12.38 5.28 -14.57
CA GLU A 455 11.01 5.17 -15.03
C GLU A 455 10.34 6.55 -15.08
N ALA A 456 10.64 7.44 -14.13
CA ALA A 456 10.01 8.75 -14.01
C ALA A 456 11.00 9.88 -13.69
N LEU A 457 10.86 11.00 -14.42
CA LEU A 457 11.62 12.24 -14.22
C LEU A 457 10.67 13.43 -14.10
N ASN A 458 10.89 14.29 -13.10
CA ASN A 458 10.03 15.44 -12.86
C ASN A 458 10.83 16.71 -12.55
N PHE A 459 10.68 17.72 -13.41
CA PHE A 459 11.26 19.06 -13.27
C PHE A 459 10.19 20.16 -13.17
N THR A 460 9.00 19.83 -12.69
CA THR A 460 7.88 20.77 -12.56
C THR A 460 8.26 22.03 -11.77
N GLY A 461 7.89 23.20 -12.28
CA GLY A 461 8.10 24.49 -11.63
C GLY A 461 9.55 24.94 -11.56
N SER A 462 10.42 24.38 -12.40
CA SER A 462 11.83 24.78 -12.49
C SER A 462 12.08 25.78 -13.61
N ASN A 463 13.25 26.40 -13.65
CA ASN A 463 13.68 27.22 -14.79
C ASN A 463 14.28 26.40 -15.95
N PHE A 464 13.92 25.11 -16.07
CA PHE A 464 14.36 24.22 -17.15
C PHE A 464 13.86 24.73 -18.51
N ASP A 465 14.78 24.90 -19.46
CA ASP A 465 14.54 25.49 -20.77
C ASP A 465 14.95 24.58 -21.95
N LEU A 466 15.00 25.16 -23.15
CA LEU A 466 15.32 24.47 -24.40
C LEU A 466 16.75 23.91 -24.43
N GLU A 467 17.75 24.63 -23.90
CA GLU A 467 19.14 24.15 -23.88
C GLU A 467 19.28 22.93 -22.96
N GLN A 468 18.56 22.92 -21.84
CA GLN A 468 18.53 21.75 -20.96
C GLN A 468 17.78 20.57 -21.56
N LEU A 469 16.76 20.82 -22.38
CA LEU A 469 16.08 19.75 -23.11
C LEU A 469 17.01 19.07 -24.11
N GLU A 470 17.77 19.85 -24.88
CA GLU A 470 18.77 19.31 -25.84
C GLU A 470 19.75 18.36 -25.14
N VAL A 471 20.32 18.78 -24.01
CA VAL A 471 21.25 17.95 -23.24
C VAL A 471 20.58 16.72 -22.64
N LEU A 472 19.32 16.82 -22.21
CA LEU A 472 18.56 15.66 -21.74
C LEU A 472 18.40 14.60 -22.84
N VAL A 473 18.10 15.03 -24.08
CA VAL A 473 17.99 14.14 -25.24
C VAL A 473 19.33 13.49 -25.58
N ASP A 474 20.43 14.24 -25.51
CA ASP A 474 21.78 13.75 -25.78
C ASP A 474 22.27 12.71 -24.74
N CYS A 475 21.92 12.89 -23.47
CA CYS A 475 22.31 11.98 -22.39
C CYS A 475 21.61 10.62 -22.47
N ILE A 476 20.47 10.54 -23.13
CA ILE A 476 19.75 9.28 -23.35
C ILE A 476 20.37 8.60 -24.57
N LEU A 477 21.11 7.51 -24.33
CA LEU A 477 21.85 6.81 -25.38
C LEU A 477 20.93 6.15 -26.41
N ASP A 478 21.29 6.28 -27.69
CA ASP A 478 20.70 5.56 -28.83
C ASP A 478 21.14 4.08 -28.85
N ASP A 479 20.90 3.34 -27.78
CA ASP A 479 21.25 1.92 -27.77
C ASP A 479 20.08 1.10 -28.33
N ASN A 480 20.16 0.79 -29.63
CA ASN A 480 19.13 0.08 -30.41
C ASN A 480 18.72 -1.30 -29.83
N GLU A 481 19.42 -1.82 -28.82
CA GLU A 481 19.13 -3.12 -28.17
C GLU A 481 18.42 -3.01 -26.80
N LEU A 482 18.44 -1.85 -26.15
CA LEU A 482 17.84 -1.65 -24.82
C LEU A 482 17.03 -0.35 -24.79
N GLN A 483 15.72 -0.47 -24.97
CA GLN A 483 14.80 0.66 -24.79
C GLN A 483 14.92 1.22 -23.38
N VAL A 484 15.05 2.55 -23.29
CA VAL A 484 15.13 3.27 -22.02
C VAL A 484 13.77 3.13 -21.30
N PRO A 485 13.72 2.75 -20.01
CA PRO A 485 12.47 2.47 -19.30
C PRO A 485 11.66 3.73 -18.93
N LEU A 486 12.15 4.91 -19.31
CA LEU A 486 11.53 6.21 -19.01
C LEU A 486 10.13 6.27 -19.63
N ASN A 487 9.12 6.34 -18.76
CA ASN A 487 7.71 6.33 -19.14
C ASN A 487 7.00 7.63 -18.74
N SER A 488 7.59 8.45 -17.88
CA SER A 488 6.99 9.71 -17.43
C SER A 488 8.02 10.84 -17.35
N LEU A 489 7.74 11.95 -18.04
CA LEU A 489 8.49 13.20 -17.94
C LEU A 489 7.52 14.34 -17.61
N GLN A 490 7.72 15.01 -16.48
CA GLN A 490 6.88 16.13 -16.04
C GLN A 490 7.63 17.45 -16.13
N LEU A 491 7.13 18.35 -16.97
CA LEU A 491 7.74 19.67 -17.27
C LEU A 491 6.78 20.84 -17.05
N SER A 492 5.70 20.62 -16.30
CA SER A 492 4.69 21.66 -16.01
C SER A 492 5.35 22.89 -15.40
N TYR A 493 4.95 24.10 -15.84
CA TYR A 493 5.46 25.38 -15.31
C TYR A 493 6.99 25.52 -15.41
N SER A 494 7.59 24.97 -16.48
CA SER A 494 8.99 25.21 -16.81
C SER A 494 9.15 26.37 -17.79
N ASN A 495 10.37 26.92 -17.91
CA ASN A 495 10.68 27.95 -18.91
C ASN A 495 10.57 27.43 -20.35
N LEU A 496 10.55 26.11 -20.54
CA LEU A 496 10.30 25.49 -21.84
C LEU A 496 8.95 25.94 -22.44
N VAL A 497 7.97 26.29 -21.61
CA VAL A 497 6.65 26.80 -22.05
C VAL A 497 6.80 28.03 -22.96
N ASP A 498 7.79 28.88 -22.71
CA ASP A 498 8.03 30.11 -23.49
C ASP A 498 8.52 29.83 -24.92
N TYR A 499 8.97 28.61 -25.20
CA TYR A 499 9.51 28.19 -26.49
C TYR A 499 8.53 27.29 -27.28
N MET A 500 7.37 26.94 -26.72
CA MET A 500 6.48 25.91 -27.32
C MET A 500 5.79 26.36 -28.62
N ASP A 501 5.88 27.65 -28.97
CA ASP A 501 5.44 28.17 -30.27
C ASP A 501 6.44 27.86 -31.41
N ASP A 502 7.69 27.52 -31.08
CA ASP A 502 8.73 27.15 -32.03
C ASP A 502 8.72 25.65 -32.36
N GLU A 503 9.26 25.25 -33.51
CA GLU A 503 9.36 23.82 -33.90
C GLU A 503 10.44 23.07 -33.10
N ALA A 504 11.51 23.75 -32.68
CA ALA A 504 12.68 23.12 -32.07
C ALA A 504 12.38 22.28 -30.81
N PRO A 505 11.59 22.74 -29.81
CA PRO A 505 11.20 21.89 -28.69
C PRO A 505 10.43 20.64 -29.13
N TRP A 506 9.54 20.75 -30.13
CA TRP A 506 8.77 19.61 -30.61
C TRP A 506 9.61 18.58 -31.34
N GLU A 507 10.65 19.01 -32.07
CA GLU A 507 11.63 18.12 -32.69
C GLU A 507 12.39 17.33 -31.62
N LEU A 508 12.91 18.02 -30.58
CA LEU A 508 13.63 17.38 -29.47
C LEU A 508 12.72 16.42 -28.66
N LEU A 509 11.48 16.81 -28.37
CA LEU A 509 10.52 15.90 -27.70
C LEU A 509 10.13 14.71 -28.60
N GLY A 510 10.17 14.89 -29.92
CA GLY A 510 10.01 13.82 -30.90
C GLY A 510 11.17 12.83 -30.83
N GLU A 511 12.40 13.32 -30.89
CA GLU A 511 13.61 12.52 -30.73
C GLU A 511 13.62 11.77 -29.39
N LEU A 512 13.27 12.44 -28.29
CA LEU A 512 13.16 11.83 -26.98
C LEU A 512 12.16 10.66 -26.94
N LYS A 513 11.03 10.78 -27.65
CA LYS A 513 10.04 9.69 -27.79
C LYS A 513 10.53 8.56 -28.68
N GLU A 514 11.40 8.82 -29.65
CA GLU A 514 12.04 7.75 -30.42
C GLU A 514 12.98 6.93 -29.52
N LYS A 515 13.74 7.60 -28.63
CA LYS A 515 14.62 6.95 -27.65
C LYS A 515 13.87 6.26 -26.50
N ALA A 516 12.72 6.82 -26.09
CA ALA A 516 11.84 6.28 -25.05
C ALA A 516 10.38 6.15 -25.54
N PRO A 517 10.02 5.06 -26.25
CA PRO A 517 8.72 4.93 -26.92
C PRO A 517 7.49 4.90 -25.99
N LEU A 518 7.69 4.54 -24.72
CA LEU A 518 6.63 4.51 -23.70
C LEU A 518 6.45 5.86 -22.98
N LEU A 519 7.25 6.86 -23.35
CA LEU A 519 7.29 8.15 -22.66
C LEU A 519 5.98 8.94 -22.84
N VAL A 520 5.38 9.29 -21.71
CA VAL A 520 4.32 10.29 -21.60
C VAL A 520 4.91 11.58 -21.05
N ILE A 521 4.80 12.66 -21.82
CA ILE A 521 5.22 14.01 -21.42
C ILE A 521 4.01 14.74 -20.85
N HIS A 522 4.16 15.33 -19.67
CA HIS A 522 3.12 16.08 -18.97
C HIS A 522 3.51 17.55 -18.80
N GLY A 523 2.52 18.44 -18.88
CA GLY A 523 2.67 19.86 -18.56
C GLY A 523 3.02 20.77 -19.74
N LEU A 524 3.07 20.23 -20.96
CA LEU A 524 3.27 20.97 -22.21
C LEU A 524 2.08 20.69 -23.13
N GLU A 525 1.48 21.74 -23.69
CA GLU A 525 0.37 21.63 -24.66
C GLU A 525 0.85 22.13 -26.02
N ARG A 526 0.50 21.42 -27.09
CA ARG A 526 0.79 21.90 -28.45
C ARG A 526 -0.29 22.92 -28.83
N PRO A 527 0.07 24.16 -29.18
CA PRO A 527 -0.90 25.09 -29.74
C PRO A 527 -1.46 24.49 -31.04
N ASP A 528 -2.78 24.43 -31.13
CA ASP A 528 -3.55 23.85 -32.27
C ASP A 528 -3.30 24.56 -33.61
#